data_AF-A0A524N598-F1
#
_entry.id   AF-A0A524N598-F1
#
_cell.length_a   1.000
_cell.length_b   1.000
_cell.length_c   1.000
_cell.angle_alpha   90.00
_cell.angle_beta   90.00
_cell.angle_gamma   90.00
#
_symmetry.space_group_name_H-M   'P 1'
#
loop_
_entity.id
_entity.type
_entity.pdbx_description
1 polymer ?
#
loop_
_entity_poly.entity_id
_entity_poly.type
_entity_poly.pdbx_seq_one_letter_code
_entity_poly.pdbx_strand_id
1 'polypeptide(L)'
;MDQKPKTFNQILTVVGFTHNTLQQCLDQLIERCLIERYKQPQKGPGRPVYLYSIPKNLFGRAISAVLNPRTGLVVLCFDGLRRLCRHEKGGYCKEIRGSCGAEKCPKIIK
;
A
#
# COMPACT_ATOMS: atom_id res chain seq x y z
N MET A 1 -14.00 6.13 14.11
CA MET A 1 -13.48 6.28 12.74
C MET A 1 -14.46 5.64 11.78
N ASP A 2 -15.10 6.44 10.93
CA ASP A 2 -16.10 6.00 9.95
C ASP A 2 -15.56 4.86 9.08
N GLN A 3 -16.06 3.64 9.32
CA GLN A 3 -15.76 2.43 8.53
C GLN A 3 -16.53 2.44 7.20
N LYS A 4 -16.53 3.58 6.51
CA LYS A 4 -17.24 3.67 5.23
C LYS A 4 -16.43 2.91 4.17
N PRO A 5 -17.07 1.99 3.44
CA PRO A 5 -16.42 1.26 2.36
C PRO A 5 -15.86 2.22 1.30
N LYS A 6 -14.67 1.92 0.80
CA LYS A 6 -13.95 2.78 -0.15
C LYS A 6 -13.83 2.12 -1.51
N THR A 7 -13.88 2.91 -2.58
CA THR A 7 -13.57 2.43 -3.93
C THR A 7 -12.05 2.29 -4.11
N PHE A 8 -11.65 1.52 -5.12
CA PHE A 8 -10.23 1.38 -5.49
C PHE A 8 -9.54 2.74 -5.69
N ASN A 9 -10.18 3.66 -6.44
CA ASN A 9 -9.62 4.98 -6.72
C ASN A 9 -9.49 5.84 -5.45
N GLN A 10 -10.47 5.77 -4.54
CA GLN A 10 -10.38 6.48 -3.26
C GLN A 10 -9.20 6.00 -2.40
N ILE A 11 -8.88 4.71 -2.45
CA ILE A 11 -7.71 4.16 -1.76
C ILE A 11 -6.43 4.61 -2.48
N LEU A 12 -6.40 4.49 -3.81
CA LEU A 12 -5.26 4.83 -4.65
C LEU A 12 -4.79 6.28 -4.44
N THR A 13 -5.72 7.24 -4.39
CA THR A 13 -5.40 8.66 -4.18
C THR A 13 -4.73 8.92 -2.84
N VAL A 14 -5.00 8.09 -1.82
CA VAL A 14 -4.49 8.29 -0.46
C VAL A 14 -3.15 7.58 -0.24
N VAL A 15 -2.99 6.36 -0.77
CA VAL A 15 -1.82 5.52 -0.45
C VAL A 15 -0.59 5.80 -1.31
N GLY A 16 -0.73 6.52 -2.43
CA GLY A 16 0.39 6.87 -3.31
C GLY A 16 1.03 5.67 -4.03
N PHE A 17 0.35 4.51 -4.03
CA PHE A 17 0.80 3.32 -4.75
C PHE A 17 0.52 3.43 -6.25
N THR A 18 1.25 2.65 -7.05
CA THR A 18 0.82 2.40 -8.43
C THR A 18 -0.43 1.54 -8.43
N HIS A 19 -1.21 1.58 -9.53
CA HIS A 19 -2.41 0.77 -9.67
C HIS A 19 -2.13 -0.73 -9.44
N ASN A 20 -1.09 -1.29 -10.08
CA ASN A 20 -0.76 -2.70 -9.96
C ASN A 20 -0.33 -3.08 -8.54
N THR A 21 0.46 -2.22 -7.89
CA THR A 21 0.87 -2.42 -6.50
C THR A 21 -0.33 -2.44 -5.58
N LEU A 22 -1.26 -1.48 -5.72
CA LEU A 22 -2.47 -1.46 -4.90
C LEU A 22 -3.33 -2.69 -5.13
N GLN A 23 -3.49 -3.13 -6.38
CA GLN A 23 -4.24 -4.34 -6.70
C GLN A 23 -3.65 -5.57 -6.00
N GLN A 24 -2.34 -5.80 -6.13
CA GLN A 24 -1.66 -6.92 -5.46
C GLN A 24 -1.80 -6.86 -3.94
N CYS A 25 -1.62 -5.67 -3.34
CA CYS A 25 -1.82 -5.48 -1.90
C CYS A 25 -3.24 -5.83 -1.47
N LEU A 26 -4.26 -5.35 -2.18
CA LEU A 26 -5.66 -5.62 -1.84
C LEU A 26 -6.00 -7.11 -2.00
N ASP A 27 -5.53 -7.76 -3.07
CA ASP A 27 -5.75 -9.20 -3.27
C ASP A 27 -5.13 -10.02 -2.11
N GLN A 28 -3.91 -9.70 -1.68
CA GLN A 28 -3.29 -10.35 -0.51
C GLN A 28 -4.06 -10.12 0.79
N LEU A 29 -4.61 -8.92 1.00
CA LEU A 29 -5.43 -8.62 2.18
C LEU A 29 -6.76 -9.38 2.16
N ILE A 30 -7.36 -9.59 0.99
CA ILE A 30 -8.56 -10.39 0.80
C ILE A 30 -8.28 -11.87 1.08
N GLU A 31 -7.20 -12.41 0.52
CA GLU A 31 -6.78 -13.81 0.74
C GLU A 31 -6.55 -14.12 2.23
N ARG A 32 -6.07 -13.13 3.00
CA ARG A 32 -5.89 -13.25 4.46
C ARG A 32 -7.15 -12.93 5.26
N CYS A 33 -8.29 -12.73 4.60
CA CYS A 33 -9.57 -12.35 5.20
C CYS A 33 -9.49 -11.09 6.06
N LEU A 34 -8.61 -10.14 5.74
CA LEU A 34 -8.44 -8.90 6.51
C LEU A 34 -9.35 -7.77 6.01
N ILE A 35 -9.72 -7.84 4.74
CA ILE A 35 -10.68 -6.94 4.10
C ILE A 35 -11.66 -7.74 3.25
N GLU A 36 -12.82 -7.15 2.97
CA GLU A 36 -13.81 -7.67 2.04
C GLU A 36 -13.84 -6.81 0.78
N ARG A 37 -14.08 -7.48 -0.36
CA ARG A 37 -14.35 -6.84 -1.65
C ARG A 37 -15.76 -7.24 -2.10
N TYR A 38 -16.59 -6.25 -2.37
CA TYR A 38 -17.93 -6.51 -2.89
C TYR A 38 -18.27 -5.58 -4.06
N LYS A 39 -19.06 -6.10 -4.99
CA LYS A 39 -19.46 -5.39 -6.21
C LYS A 39 -20.47 -4.32 -5.83
N GLN A 40 -20.22 -3.08 -6.24
CA GLN A 40 -21.18 -2.00 -6.10
C GLN A 40 -22.33 -2.22 -7.09
N PRO A 41 -23.60 -2.18 -6.64
CA PRO A 41 -24.74 -2.21 -7.55
C PRO A 41 -24.69 -0.97 -8.44
N GLN A 42 -24.62 -1.17 -9.75
CA GLN A 42 -24.70 -0.09 -10.73
C GLN A 42 -25.79 -0.42 -11.75
N LYS A 43 -26.58 0.59 -12.10
CA LYS A 43 -27.56 0.51 -13.18
C LYS A 43 -26.86 0.94 -14.47
N GLY A 44 -26.88 0.08 -15.48
CA GLY A 44 -26.38 0.38 -16.82
C GLY A 44 -25.12 -0.41 -17.22
N PRO A 45 -24.73 -0.32 -18.50
CA PRO A 45 -23.53 -0.96 -19.02
C PRO A 45 -22.27 -0.25 -18.51
N GLY A 46 -21.24 -1.03 -18.15
CA GLY A 46 -19.99 -0.48 -17.66
C GLY A 46 -19.12 -1.51 -16.93
N ARG A 47 -17.88 -1.13 -16.62
CA ARG A 47 -16.98 -1.97 -15.84
C ARG A 47 -17.49 -2.07 -14.39
N PRO A 48 -17.53 -3.28 -13.79
CA PRO A 48 -17.86 -3.44 -12.38
C PRO A 48 -16.98 -2.56 -11.49
N VAL A 49 -17.61 -1.83 -10.58
CA VAL A 49 -16.91 -1.11 -9.51
C VAL A 49 -17.00 -1.92 -8.23
N TYR A 50 -15.88 -1.97 -7.51
CA TYR A 50 -15.76 -2.69 -6.25
C TYR A 50 -15.55 -1.74 -5.09
N LEU A 51 -16.16 -2.08 -3.97
CA LEU A 51 -15.98 -1.44 -2.68
C LEU A 51 -15.20 -2.37 -1.76
N TYR A 52 -14.33 -1.75 -0.96
CA TYR A 52 -13.45 -2.42 -0.01
C TYR A 52 -13.76 -1.94 1.40
N SER A 53 -13.90 -2.87 2.35
CA SER A 53 -14.16 -2.55 3.75
C SER A 53 -13.44 -3.51 4.68
N ILE A 54 -13.21 -3.07 5.91
CA ILE A 54 -12.75 -3.94 6.99
C ILE A 54 -14.00 -4.49 7.68
N PRO A 55 -14.24 -5.82 7.65
CA PRO A 55 -15.37 -6.43 8.33
C PRO A 55 -15.36 -6.16 9.84
N LYS A 56 -16.53 -5.85 10.41
CA LYS A 56 -16.69 -5.43 11.82
C LYS A 56 -16.17 -6.47 12.82
N ASN A 57 -16.42 -7.75 12.53
CA ASN A 57 -15.98 -8.91 13.31
C ASN A 57 -14.49 -9.24 13.13
N LEU A 58 -13.83 -8.66 12.13
CA LEU A 58 -12.42 -8.89 11.80
C LEU A 58 -11.53 -7.71 12.19
N PHE A 59 -12.09 -6.59 12.66
CA PHE A 59 -11.30 -5.44 13.11
C PHE A 59 -10.27 -5.82 14.20
N GLY A 60 -10.68 -6.64 15.17
CA GLY A 60 -9.78 -7.17 16.20
C GLY A 60 -8.69 -8.10 15.63
N ARG A 61 -9.03 -8.94 14.64
CA ARG A 61 -8.06 -9.82 13.96
C ARG A 61 -7.13 -9.06 13.02
N ALA A 62 -7.59 -8.02 12.35
CA ALA A 62 -6.78 -7.17 11.49
C ALA A 62 -5.79 -6.35 12.31
N ILE A 63 -6.23 -5.78 13.44
CA ILE A 63 -5.33 -5.14 14.41
C ILE A 63 -4.34 -6.18 14.97
N SER A 64 -4.82 -7.36 15.38
CA SER A 64 -3.94 -8.40 15.92
C SER A 64 -2.94 -8.92 14.88
N ALA A 65 -3.32 -9.04 13.60
CA ALA A 65 -2.43 -9.42 12.51
C ALA A 65 -1.36 -8.36 12.21
N VAL A 66 -1.70 -7.08 12.38
CA VAL A 66 -0.76 -5.96 12.32
C VAL A 66 0.19 -5.94 13.52
N LEU A 67 -0.30 -6.26 14.71
CA LEU A 67 0.48 -6.27 15.95
C LEU A 67 1.30 -7.55 16.13
N ASN A 68 0.97 -8.63 15.42
CA ASN A 68 1.67 -9.89 15.51
C ASN A 68 2.80 -9.95 14.46
N PRO A 69 4.07 -9.94 14.88
CA PRO A 69 5.20 -9.98 13.97
C PRO A 69 5.33 -11.32 13.21
N ARG A 70 4.67 -12.39 13.67
CA ARG A 70 4.71 -13.72 13.03
C ARG A 70 3.78 -13.85 11.83
N THR A 71 2.79 -12.96 11.68
CA THR A 71 1.88 -12.94 10.52
C THR A 71 2.48 -12.25 9.29
N GLY A 72 3.72 -11.73 9.40
CA GLY A 72 4.42 -11.09 8.28
C GLY A 72 3.73 -9.80 7.78
N LEU A 73 2.89 -9.19 8.63
CA LEU A 73 2.23 -7.92 8.38
C LEU A 73 2.89 -6.88 9.27
N VAL A 74 3.50 -5.87 8.65
CA VAL A 74 4.08 -4.72 9.34
C VAL A 74 3.40 -3.47 8.83
N VAL A 75 2.96 -2.61 9.73
CA VAL A 75 2.51 -1.27 9.35
C VAL A 75 3.74 -0.39 9.24
N LEU A 76 4.00 0.03 8.00
CA LEU A 76 5.06 0.99 7.71
C LEU A 76 4.39 2.33 7.37
N CYS A 77 4.56 3.30 8.27
CA CYS A 77 4.18 4.67 7.99
C CYS A 77 5.34 5.34 7.25
N PHE A 78 5.09 5.83 6.05
CA PHE A 78 6.05 6.65 5.32
C PHE A 78 5.48 8.06 5.16
N ASP A 79 6.19 9.06 5.68
CA ASP A 79 5.85 10.48 5.41
C ASP A 79 5.99 10.84 3.92
N GLY A 80 6.67 9.99 3.16
CA GLY A 80 6.72 10.02 1.70
C GLY A 80 7.65 8.93 1.15
N LEU A 81 7.24 8.30 0.05
CA LEU A 81 8.09 7.38 -0.69
C LEU A 81 9.22 8.17 -1.36
N ARG A 82 10.45 7.98 -0.88
CA ARG A 82 11.65 8.56 -1.49
C ARG A 82 12.28 7.53 -2.41
N ARG A 83 12.55 7.92 -3.65
CA ARG A 83 13.28 7.07 -4.59
C ARG A 83 14.73 6.96 -4.12
N LEU A 84 15.21 5.72 -4.04
CA LEU A 84 16.58 5.38 -3.68
C LEU A 84 17.26 4.75 -4.89
N CYS A 85 18.49 5.17 -5.15
CA CYS A 85 19.37 4.64 -6.16
C CYS A 85 20.25 3.55 -5.54
N ARG A 86 20.43 2.43 -6.26
CA ARG A 86 21.37 1.37 -5.88
C ARG A 86 22.67 1.58 -6.64
N HIS A 87 23.78 1.73 -5.93
CA HIS A 87 25.11 1.82 -6.53
C HIS A 87 25.69 0.41 -6.72
N GLU A 88 26.47 0.19 -7.80
CA GLU A 88 26.99 -1.14 -8.16
C GLU A 88 27.82 -1.81 -7.04
N LYS A 89 28.49 -1.01 -6.20
CA LYS A 89 29.25 -1.49 -5.02
C LYS A 89 28.38 -1.80 -3.78
N GLY A 90 27.06 -1.94 -3.93
CA GLY A 90 26.15 -2.37 -2.87
C GLY A 90 25.65 -1.25 -1.93
N GLY A 91 25.92 0.02 -2.25
CA GLY A 91 25.43 1.17 -1.48
C GLY A 91 24.05 1.66 -1.94
N TYR A 92 23.33 2.34 -1.06
CA TYR A 92 22.09 3.07 -1.38
C TYR A 92 22.31 4.57 -1.23
N CYS A 93 21.73 5.38 -2.13
CA CYS A 93 21.61 6.81 -1.90
C CYS A 93 20.30 7.40 -2.39
N LYS A 94 20.01 8.61 -1.92
CA LYS A 94 18.77 9.32 -2.22
C LYS A 94 18.83 9.92 -3.62
N GLU A 95 17.77 9.75 -4.40
CA GLU A 95 17.63 10.43 -5.69
C GLU A 95 17.53 11.95 -5.49
N ILE A 96 18.33 12.71 -6.26
CA ILE A 96 18.32 14.18 -6.25
C ILE A 96 17.96 14.65 -7.67
N ARG A 97 16.83 15.36 -7.80
CA ARG A 97 16.35 15.96 -9.07
C ARG A 97 16.25 14.96 -10.24
N GLY A 98 15.73 13.74 -10.03
CA GLY A 98 15.54 12.80 -11.13
C GLY A 98 16.77 12.02 -11.55
N SER A 99 17.91 12.18 -10.86
CA SER A 99 19.20 11.59 -11.26
C SER A 99 19.87 10.81 -10.13
N CYS A 100 20.50 9.70 -10.51
CA CYS A 100 21.26 8.79 -9.66
C CYS A 100 22.77 8.89 -9.92
N GLY A 101 23.31 10.11 -10.06
CA GLY A 101 24.74 10.32 -10.28
C GLY A 101 25.56 9.97 -9.03
N ALA A 102 26.64 9.18 -9.20
CA ALA A 102 27.57 8.83 -8.12
C ALA A 102 28.18 10.07 -7.44
N GLU A 103 28.38 11.15 -8.20
CA GLU A 103 28.88 12.44 -7.68
C GLU A 103 27.92 13.17 -6.72
N LYS A 104 26.62 12.86 -6.73
CA LYS A 104 25.58 13.55 -5.95
C LYS A 104 24.97 12.66 -4.87
N CYS A 105 25.68 11.59 -4.52
CA CYS A 105 25.23 10.54 -3.61
C CYS A 105 25.74 10.89 -2.19
N PRO A 106 24.98 11.61 -1.34
CA PRO A 106 25.39 11.80 0.05
C PRO A 106 25.46 10.42 0.68
N LYS A 107 26.62 10.05 1.23
CA LYS A 107 26.73 8.85 2.07
C LYS A 107 25.66 9.00 3.16
N ILE A 108 24.80 8.00 3.28
CA ILE A 108 23.94 7.87 4.46
C ILE A 108 24.90 7.52 5.60
N ILE A 109 25.50 8.56 6.21
CA ILE A 109 26.31 8.39 7.41
C ILE A 109 25.31 8.02 8.51
N LYS A 110 25.61 6.89 9.15
CA LYS A 110 24.83 6.31 10.24
C LYS A 110 24.86 7.18 11.48
#